data_AF-A0A1M7HUG5-F1
#
_entry.id   AF-A0A1M7HUG5-F1
#
_cell.length_a   1.000
_cell.length_b   1.000
_cell.length_c   1.000
_cell.angle_alpha   90.00
_cell.angle_beta   90.00
_cell.angle_gamma   90.00
#
_symmetry.space_group_name_H-M   'P 1'
#
loop_
_entity.id
_entity.type
_entity.pdbx_description
1 polymer ?
#
loop_
_entity_poly.entity_id
_entity_poly.type
_entity_poly.pdbx_seq_one_letter_code
_entity_poly.pdbx_strand_id
1 'polypeptide(L)'
;MEVSNAKGSARLLHLSLANSRLEVGETFAPSQLQTWLSPQRRSVLLYPDTEDMALGLAAPQTFDAAWLSEPLRLVVLDGTWRKSRKMLYLNPLLQALPRMPLRDTPPSHYLIRKAHLPDQLSTLEATVYALAQLENDHNKFDPLIAAFDGFVAQQASYVRRSV
;
A
#
# COMPACT_ATOMS: atom_id res chain seq x y z
N MET A 1 -1.01 23.49 -5.41
CA MET A 1 -1.77 23.16 -4.19
C MET A 1 -1.83 21.64 -4.04
N GLU A 2 -0.85 21.06 -3.33
CA GLU A 2 -0.84 19.62 -3.05
C GLU A 2 -1.76 19.33 -1.86
N VAL A 3 -3.06 19.19 -2.11
CA VAL A 3 -4.00 18.83 -1.03
C VAL A 3 -3.83 17.35 -0.72
N SER A 4 -3.27 17.12 0.47
CA SER A 4 -3.10 15.86 1.20
C SER A 4 -4.37 15.02 1.30
N ASN A 5 -4.31 13.72 0.99
CA ASN A 5 -5.30 12.73 1.47
C ASN A 5 -4.74 11.33 1.81
N ALA A 6 -3.42 11.14 1.84
CA ALA A 6 -2.82 9.93 2.44
C ALA A 6 -3.19 9.76 3.93
N LYS A 7 -3.54 10.86 4.62
CA LYS A 7 -3.71 10.89 6.08
C LYS A 7 -4.91 10.08 6.61
N GLY A 8 -5.87 9.68 5.77
CA GLY A 8 -7.10 8.99 6.21
C GLY A 8 -7.13 7.50 5.90
N SER A 9 -6.80 7.11 4.67
CA SER A 9 -6.98 5.75 4.18
C SER A 9 -6.06 4.74 4.88
N ALA A 10 -4.79 5.07 5.13
CA ALA A 10 -3.88 4.19 5.85
C ALA A 10 -4.31 3.92 7.30
N ARG A 11 -4.87 4.94 7.98
CA ARG A 11 -5.39 4.79 9.34
C ARG A 11 -6.67 3.96 9.36
N LEU A 12 -7.59 4.20 8.41
CA LEU A 12 -8.79 3.38 8.27
C LEU A 12 -8.45 1.92 7.97
N LEU A 13 -7.52 1.68 7.05
CA LEU A 13 -6.99 0.35 6.74
C LEU A 13 -6.43 -0.33 7.99
N HIS A 14 -5.60 0.38 8.78
CA HIS A 14 -5.04 -0.16 10.02
C HIS A 14 -6.12 -0.54 11.04
N LEU A 15 -7.18 0.26 11.17
CA LEU A 15 -8.33 -0.04 12.03
C LEU A 15 -9.18 -1.23 11.51
N SER A 16 -9.09 -1.54 10.21
CA SER A 16 -9.89 -2.57 9.56
C SER A 16 -9.20 -3.94 9.51
N LEU A 17 -7.88 -3.98 9.75
CA LEU A 17 -7.07 -5.20 9.66
C LEU A 17 -6.59 -5.65 11.04
N ALA A 18 -6.91 -6.88 11.43
CA ALA A 18 -6.57 -7.43 12.75
C ALA A 18 -5.05 -7.57 13.01
N ASN A 19 -4.24 -7.73 11.95
CA ASN A 19 -2.80 -7.99 12.04
C ASN A 19 -1.96 -6.92 11.34
N SER A 20 -2.33 -5.64 11.53
CA SER A 20 -1.65 -4.50 10.92
C SER A 20 -0.71 -3.80 11.89
N ARG A 21 0.36 -3.20 11.36
CA ARG A 21 1.29 -2.31 12.07
C ARG A 21 1.43 -1.03 11.26
N LEU A 22 1.26 0.12 11.92
CA LEU A 22 1.40 1.44 11.29
C LEU A 22 2.56 2.19 11.94
N GLU A 23 3.54 2.58 11.14
CA GLU A 23 4.75 3.29 11.59
C GLU A 23 4.93 4.56 10.76
N VAL A 24 5.24 5.68 11.42
CA VAL A 24 5.35 7.00 10.78
C VAL A 24 6.81 7.43 10.72
N GLY A 25 7.34 7.59 9.52
CA GLY A 25 8.72 8.03 9.29
C GLY A 25 9.10 7.98 7.82
N GLU A 26 10.21 8.64 7.47
CA GLU A 26 10.79 8.55 6.13
C GLU A 26 11.99 7.60 6.06
N THR A 27 12.73 7.48 7.18
CA THR A 27 13.90 6.61 7.36
C THR A 27 13.77 5.89 8.70
N PHE A 28 14.11 4.60 8.72
CA PHE A 28 14.07 3.78 9.93
C PHE A 28 15.45 3.18 10.20
N ALA A 29 15.76 2.94 11.47
CA ALA A 29 17.00 2.28 11.85
C ALA A 29 17.03 0.84 11.30
N PRO A 30 18.16 0.35 10.76
CA PRO A 30 18.24 -1.00 10.21
C PRO A 30 17.82 -2.10 11.20
N SER A 31 18.20 -2.00 12.47
CA SER A 31 17.82 -2.95 13.53
C SER A 31 16.31 -2.98 13.79
N GLN A 32 15.66 -1.82 13.72
CA GLN A 32 14.21 -1.68 13.86
C GLN A 32 13.48 -2.31 12.67
N LEU A 33 13.95 -2.03 11.44
CA LEU A 33 13.41 -2.69 10.24
C LEU A 33 13.61 -4.20 10.27
N GLN A 34 14.77 -4.72 10.69
CA GLN A 34 15.00 -6.16 10.83
C GLN A 34 14.03 -6.80 11.83
N THR A 35 13.74 -6.13 12.94
CA THR A 35 12.76 -6.59 13.93
C THR A 35 11.35 -6.63 13.32
N TRP A 36 10.99 -5.64 12.51
CA TRP A 36 9.68 -5.60 11.86
C TRP A 36 9.54 -6.57 10.70
N LEU A 37 10.61 -6.78 9.94
CA LEU A 37 10.73 -7.67 8.79
C LEU A 37 11.20 -9.08 9.20
N SER A 38 11.04 -9.41 10.48
CA SER A 38 11.54 -10.64 11.08
C SER A 38 11.13 -11.89 10.27
N PRO A 39 12.02 -12.90 10.15
CA PRO A 39 11.89 -13.99 9.18
C PRO A 39 10.77 -15.00 9.47
N GLN A 40 10.03 -14.88 10.59
CA GLN A 40 8.87 -15.76 10.85
C GLN A 40 7.72 -15.52 9.86
N ARG A 41 7.73 -14.40 9.14
CA ARG A 41 6.86 -14.16 7.99
C ARG A 41 7.69 -13.61 6.85
N ARG A 42 7.46 -14.12 5.64
CA ARG A 42 8.10 -13.55 4.45
C ARG A 42 7.50 -12.19 4.14
N SER A 43 8.34 -11.18 4.02
CA SER A 43 7.90 -9.82 3.75
C SER A 43 7.95 -9.54 2.26
N VAL A 44 6.85 -9.03 1.71
CA VAL A 44 6.72 -8.64 0.29
C VAL A 44 6.28 -7.19 0.23
N LEU A 45 6.83 -6.40 -0.69
CA LEU A 45 6.52 -4.99 -0.83
C LEU A 45 5.46 -4.78 -1.91
N LEU A 46 4.32 -4.18 -1.53
CA LEU A 46 3.35 -3.67 -2.49
C LEU A 46 3.95 -2.48 -3.24
N TYR A 47 4.40 -2.76 -4.47
CA TYR A 47 5.04 -1.77 -5.33
C TYR A 47 5.01 -2.30 -6.77
N PRO A 48 4.85 -1.44 -7.78
CA PRO A 48 4.95 -1.86 -9.17
C PRO A 48 6.35 -2.38 -9.48
N ASP A 49 6.42 -3.16 -10.57
CA ASP A 49 7.68 -3.54 -11.20
C ASP A 49 8.29 -2.28 -11.84
N THR A 50 8.98 -1.46 -11.06
CA THR A 50 9.75 -0.34 -11.60
C THR A 50 11.13 -0.81 -12.03
N GLU A 51 11.67 -0.21 -13.10
CA GLU A 51 13.08 -0.29 -13.45
C GLU A 51 13.92 0.47 -12.41
N ASP A 52 13.91 -0.03 -11.17
CA ASP A 52 14.63 0.49 -9.99
C ASP A 52 16.14 0.63 -10.27
N MET A 53 16.66 -0.11 -11.25
CA MET A 53 18.02 -0.06 -11.76
C MET A 53 18.41 1.32 -12.32
N ALA A 54 17.49 2.05 -12.95
CA ALA A 54 17.77 3.39 -13.48
C ALA A 54 18.02 4.44 -12.38
N LEU A 55 17.69 4.11 -11.13
CA LEU A 55 17.79 5.00 -9.97
C LEU A 55 18.92 4.58 -8.99
N GLY A 56 19.72 3.56 -9.35
CA GLY A 56 20.78 3.03 -8.51
C GLY A 56 20.29 2.33 -7.24
N LEU A 57 19.02 1.89 -7.22
CA LEU A 57 18.46 1.11 -6.13
C LEU A 57 18.96 -0.35 -6.22
N ALA A 58 19.08 -1.01 -5.07
CA ALA A 58 19.38 -2.45 -5.06
C ALA A 58 18.27 -3.21 -5.79
N ALA A 59 18.65 -4.20 -6.61
CA ALA A 59 17.69 -5.05 -7.29
C ALA A 59 16.83 -5.79 -6.24
N PRO A 60 15.50 -5.76 -6.35
CA PRO A 60 14.64 -6.51 -5.45
C PRO A 60 14.88 -8.01 -5.62
N GLN A 61 14.66 -8.77 -4.54
CA GLN A 61 14.62 -10.23 -4.65
C GLN A 61 13.48 -10.67 -5.58
N THR A 62 13.67 -11.75 -6.33
CA THR A 62 12.61 -12.33 -7.15
C THR A 62 11.50 -12.88 -6.25
N PHE A 63 10.24 -12.59 -6.58
CA PHE A 63 9.10 -13.23 -5.94
C PHE A 63 8.99 -14.69 -6.37
N ASP A 64 8.99 -15.63 -5.41
CA ASP A 64 8.77 -17.05 -5.65
C ASP A 64 7.31 -17.41 -5.33
N ALA A 65 6.61 -17.98 -6.31
CA ALA A 65 5.21 -18.39 -6.15
C ALA A 65 5.01 -19.44 -5.05
N ALA A 66 6.05 -20.23 -4.72
CA ALA A 66 5.99 -21.17 -3.60
C ALA A 66 5.70 -20.47 -2.26
N TRP A 67 6.07 -19.20 -2.12
CA TRP A 67 5.86 -18.42 -0.89
C TRP A 67 4.39 -18.14 -0.59
N LEU A 68 3.48 -18.29 -1.55
CA LEU A 68 2.03 -18.17 -1.30
C LEU A 68 1.52 -19.25 -0.31
N SER A 69 2.28 -20.32 -0.12
CA SER A 69 1.99 -21.36 0.88
C SER A 69 2.56 -21.08 2.28
N GLU A 70 3.31 -19.98 2.45
CA GLU A 70 3.95 -19.60 3.70
C GLU A 70 3.25 -18.37 4.34
N PRO A 71 3.42 -18.14 5.66
CA PRO A 71 2.95 -16.91 6.28
C PRO A 71 3.60 -15.65 5.68
N LEU A 72 2.81 -14.86 4.95
CA LEU A 72 3.26 -13.62 4.33
C LEU A 72 3.01 -12.39 5.22
N ARG A 73 3.81 -11.35 4.98
CA ARG A 73 3.63 -9.98 5.46
C ARG A 73 3.66 -9.06 4.26
N LEU A 74 2.55 -8.38 4.01
CA LEU A 74 2.50 -7.30 3.04
C LEU A 74 3.06 -6.01 3.68
N VAL A 75 4.03 -5.39 3.01
CA VAL A 75 4.60 -4.09 3.36
C VAL A 75 4.06 -3.05 2.40
N VAL A 76 3.59 -1.92 2.92
CA VAL A 76 2.96 -0.84 2.14
C VAL A 76 3.60 0.50 2.52
N LEU A 77 3.94 1.31 1.52
CA LEU A 77 4.47 2.65 1.71
C LEU A 77 3.37 3.69 1.50
N ASP A 78 2.86 4.27 2.60
CA ASP A 78 1.81 5.28 2.54
C ASP A 78 2.36 6.67 2.23
N GLY A 79 1.99 7.21 1.08
CA GLY A 79 2.38 8.56 0.69
C GLY A 79 2.03 8.90 -0.75
N THR A 80 2.35 10.12 -1.16
CA THR A 80 2.35 10.43 -2.60
C THR A 80 3.43 9.62 -3.29
N TRP A 81 3.31 9.43 -4.60
CA TRP A 81 4.29 8.63 -5.36
C TRP A 81 5.74 9.13 -5.22
N ARG A 82 5.91 10.45 -5.13
CA ARG A 82 7.22 11.07 -4.82
C ARG A 82 7.72 10.70 -3.42
N LYS A 83 6.83 10.66 -2.41
CA LYS A 83 7.19 10.32 -1.03
C LYS A 83 7.45 8.83 -0.84
N SER A 84 6.62 7.95 -1.41
CA SER A 84 6.85 6.49 -1.34
C SER A 84 8.19 6.11 -1.98
N ARG A 85 8.51 6.68 -3.15
CA ARG A 85 9.84 6.51 -3.78
C ARG A 85 10.99 6.98 -2.91
N LYS A 86 10.84 8.14 -2.26
CA LYS A 86 11.84 8.66 -1.33
C LYS A 86 12.03 7.71 -0.13
N MET A 87 10.94 7.22 0.45
CA MET A 87 10.99 6.24 1.55
C MET A 87 11.67 4.95 1.10
N LEU A 88 11.36 4.42 -0.08
CA LEU A 88 12.05 3.25 -0.61
C LEU A 88 13.56 3.50 -0.76
N TYR A 89 13.94 4.64 -1.35
CA TYR A 89 15.35 5.02 -1.53
C TYR A 89 16.12 5.16 -0.21
N LEU A 90 15.48 5.65 0.85
CA LEU A 90 16.14 5.86 2.15
C LEU A 90 16.27 4.60 3.01
N ASN A 91 15.62 3.49 2.63
CA ASN A 91 15.58 2.28 3.46
C ASN A 91 16.05 1.04 2.66
N PRO A 92 17.35 0.72 2.64
CA PRO A 92 17.91 -0.39 1.85
C PRO A 92 17.26 -1.75 2.09
N LEU A 93 16.84 -2.03 3.33
CA LEU A 93 16.13 -3.28 3.67
C LEU A 93 14.76 -3.39 2.99
N LEU A 94 14.08 -2.26 2.74
CA LEU A 94 12.83 -2.24 1.98
C LEU A 94 13.11 -2.37 0.47
N GLN A 95 14.23 -1.84 -0.03
CA GLN A 95 14.62 -2.00 -1.43
C GLN A 95 14.82 -3.46 -1.80
N ALA A 96 15.44 -4.24 -0.91
CA ALA A 96 15.72 -5.66 -1.12
C ALA A 96 14.47 -6.55 -1.11
N LEU A 97 13.31 -6.06 -0.65
CA LEU A 97 12.10 -6.87 -0.58
C LEU A 97 11.59 -7.24 -1.99
N PRO A 98 11.10 -8.47 -2.18
CA PRO A 98 10.41 -8.85 -3.41
C PRO A 98 9.21 -7.94 -3.66
N ARG A 99 8.99 -7.58 -4.92
CA ARG A 99 7.87 -6.73 -5.32
C ARG A 99 6.61 -7.56 -5.54
N MET A 100 5.49 -7.02 -5.08
CA MET A 100 4.15 -7.50 -5.34
C MET A 100 3.44 -6.43 -6.17
N PRO A 101 3.54 -6.49 -7.51
CA PRO A 101 2.80 -5.61 -8.38
C PRO A 101 1.33 -6.01 -8.36
N LEU A 102 0.46 -5.00 -8.40
CA LEU A 102 -0.96 -5.23 -8.63
C LEU A 102 -1.19 -5.58 -10.10
N ARG A 103 -1.98 -6.64 -10.34
CA ARG A 103 -2.37 -7.07 -11.68
C ARG A 103 -3.89 -7.04 -11.79
N ASP A 104 -4.39 -6.65 -12.97
CA ASP A 104 -5.81 -6.70 -13.32
C ASP A 104 -6.74 -6.05 -12.27
N THR A 105 -6.30 -4.93 -11.68
CA THR A 105 -7.09 -4.26 -10.63
C THR A 105 -8.35 -3.62 -11.20
N PRO A 106 -9.49 -3.70 -10.48
CA PRO A 106 -10.65 -2.89 -10.80
C PRO A 106 -10.28 -1.41 -10.83
N PRO A 107 -11.00 -0.58 -11.62
CA PRO A 107 -10.87 0.87 -11.56
C PRO A 107 -11.01 1.38 -10.12
N SER A 108 -10.32 2.47 -9.76
CA SER A 108 -10.45 3.04 -8.42
C SER A 108 -11.90 3.42 -8.10
N HIS A 109 -12.37 3.00 -6.93
CA HIS A 109 -13.67 3.39 -6.35
C HIS A 109 -13.60 4.78 -5.70
N TYR A 110 -12.40 5.33 -5.54
CA TYR A 110 -12.12 6.65 -4.97
C TYR A 110 -12.50 7.80 -5.94
N LEU A 111 -13.80 7.88 -6.27
CA LEU A 111 -14.39 8.82 -7.24
C LEU A 111 -14.50 10.28 -6.75
N ILE A 112 -14.12 10.57 -5.50
CA ILE A 112 -14.32 11.88 -4.88
C ILE A 112 -13.21 12.88 -5.22
N ARG A 113 -12.16 12.42 -5.89
CA ARG A 113 -11.31 13.31 -6.67
C ARG A 113 -11.60 13.11 -8.14
N LYS A 114 -11.44 14.17 -8.93
CA LYS A 114 -10.87 14.03 -10.27
C LYS A 114 -9.53 13.30 -10.10
N ALA A 115 -9.57 11.97 -10.01
CA ALA A 115 -8.42 11.14 -10.26
C ALA A 115 -7.95 11.58 -11.64
N HIS A 116 -6.79 12.24 -11.71
CA HIS A 116 -6.30 12.76 -12.99
C HIS A 116 -6.04 11.62 -13.98
N LEU A 117 -5.90 10.39 -13.47
CA LEU A 117 -5.80 9.15 -14.21
C LEU A 117 -6.58 8.04 -13.46
N PRO A 118 -7.21 7.08 -14.17
CA PRO A 118 -7.96 5.96 -13.58
C PRO A 118 -7.17 5.07 -12.60
N ASP A 119 -5.83 5.13 -12.67
CA ASP A 119 -4.92 4.19 -12.03
C ASP A 119 -4.41 4.65 -10.64
N GLN A 120 -4.95 5.74 -10.09
CA GLN A 120 -4.51 6.28 -8.79
C GLN A 120 -5.30 5.66 -7.64
N LEU A 121 -4.92 4.44 -7.25
CA LEU A 121 -5.46 3.76 -6.07
C LEU A 121 -5.03 4.47 -4.78
N SER A 122 -5.96 4.57 -3.83
CA SER A 122 -5.61 4.91 -2.44
C SER A 122 -4.82 3.78 -1.79
N THR A 123 -4.11 4.10 -0.69
CA THR A 123 -3.39 3.10 0.12
C THR A 123 -4.29 1.96 0.57
N LEU A 124 -5.57 2.23 0.86
CA LEU A 124 -6.54 1.22 1.26
C LEU A 124 -6.90 0.30 0.09
N GLU A 125 -7.31 0.87 -1.05
CA GLU A 125 -7.65 0.07 -2.25
C GLU A 125 -6.47 -0.78 -2.70
N ALA A 126 -5.29 -0.17 -2.82
CA ALA A 126 -4.08 -0.88 -3.24
C ALA A 126 -3.73 -2.03 -2.30
N THR A 127 -3.86 -1.82 -0.99
CA THR A 127 -3.61 -2.87 0.01
C THR A 127 -4.64 -3.99 -0.10
N VAL A 128 -5.91 -3.64 -0.21
CA VAL A 128 -7.00 -4.61 -0.31
C VAL A 128 -6.86 -5.48 -1.56
N TYR A 129 -6.58 -4.87 -2.72
CA TYR A 129 -6.36 -5.63 -3.95
C TYR A 129 -5.14 -6.53 -3.86
N ALA A 130 -4.06 -6.07 -3.21
CA ALA A 130 -2.89 -6.92 -2.98
C ALA A 130 -3.21 -8.12 -2.08
N LEU A 131 -3.96 -7.91 -0.99
CA LEU A 131 -4.37 -8.99 -0.10
C LEU A 131 -5.28 -9.99 -0.82
N ALA A 132 -6.27 -9.50 -1.58
CA ALA A 132 -7.14 -10.32 -2.41
C ALA A 132 -6.35 -11.19 -3.42
N GLN A 133 -5.35 -10.59 -4.08
CA GLN A 133 -4.47 -11.29 -5.02
C GLN A 133 -3.59 -12.35 -4.31
N LEU A 134 -3.05 -12.05 -3.12
CA LEU A 134 -2.25 -13.00 -2.34
C LEU A 134 -3.09 -14.17 -1.81
N GLU A 135 -4.34 -13.92 -1.44
CA GLU A 135 -5.25 -14.93 -0.89
C GLU A 135 -6.06 -15.64 -1.97
N ASN A 136 -5.90 -15.23 -3.24
CA ASN A 136 -6.65 -15.72 -4.39
C ASN A 136 -8.18 -15.65 -4.18
N ASP A 137 -8.65 -14.58 -3.53
CA ASP A 137 -10.06 -14.30 -3.28
C ASP A 137 -10.34 -12.81 -3.51
N HIS A 138 -10.81 -12.51 -4.73
CA HIS A 138 -11.05 -11.15 -5.19
C HIS A 138 -12.16 -10.42 -4.45
N ASN A 139 -13.11 -11.16 -3.85
CA ASN A 139 -14.32 -10.58 -3.25
C ASN A 139 -14.24 -10.49 -1.72
N LYS A 140 -13.21 -11.09 -1.10
CA LYS A 140 -13.07 -11.18 0.36
C LYS A 140 -13.16 -9.84 1.09
N PHE A 141 -12.69 -8.78 0.44
CA PHE A 141 -12.60 -7.45 1.02
C PHE A 141 -13.64 -6.47 0.46
N ASP A 142 -14.62 -6.93 -0.32
CA ASP A 142 -15.71 -6.10 -0.83
C ASP A 142 -16.43 -5.32 0.28
N PRO A 143 -16.72 -5.89 1.46
CA PRO A 143 -17.34 -5.12 2.55
C PRO A 143 -16.47 -3.95 3.03
N LEU A 144 -15.14 -4.10 3.01
CA LEU A 144 -14.20 -3.04 3.40
C LEU A 144 -14.15 -1.94 2.33
N ILE A 145 -14.16 -2.31 1.05
CA ILE A 145 -14.27 -1.35 -0.06
C ILE A 145 -15.57 -0.57 0.03
N ALA A 146 -16.71 -1.25 0.23
CA ALA A 146 -18.01 -0.60 0.38
C ALA A 146 -18.06 0.35 1.59
N ALA A 147 -17.47 -0.05 2.72
CA ALA A 147 -17.36 0.82 3.89
C ALA A 147 -16.47 2.05 3.62
N PHE A 148 -15.39 1.88 2.86
CA PHE A 148 -14.54 2.98 2.43
C PHE A 148 -15.28 3.95 1.50
N ASP A 149 -16.08 3.45 0.56
CA ASP A 149 -16.91 4.26 -0.33
C ASP A 149 -17.89 5.14 0.46
N GLY A 150 -18.56 4.55 1.46
CA GLY A 150 -19.44 5.28 2.37
C GLY A 150 -18.70 6.37 3.18
N PHE A 151 -17.52 6.04 3.71
CA PHE A 151 -16.68 7.00 4.45
C PHE A 151 -16.25 8.17 3.57
N VAL A 152 -15.79 7.89 2.36
CA VAL A 152 -15.33 8.88 1.39
C VAL A 152 -16.52 9.78 0.99
N ALA A 153 -17.68 9.20 0.68
CA ALA A 153 -18.91 9.95 0.38
C ALA A 153 -19.32 10.90 1.52
N GLN A 154 -19.23 10.43 2.76
CA GLN A 154 -19.52 11.25 3.93
C GLN A 154 -18.53 12.42 4.09
N GLN A 155 -17.22 12.19 3.90
CA GLN A 155 -16.23 13.26 3.93
C GLN A 155 -16.48 14.34 2.86
N ALA A 156 -16.85 13.94 1.64
CA ALA A 156 -17.17 14.90 0.58
C ALA A 156 -18.36 15.80 0.91
N SER A 157 -19.36 15.26 1.63
CA SER A 157 -20.54 16.02 2.04
C SER A 157 -20.20 17.15 3.02
N TYR A 158 -19.24 16.94 3.93
CA TYR A 158 -18.76 17.96 4.86
C TYR A 158 -17.95 19.05 4.17
N VAL A 159 -17.11 18.68 3.20
CA VAL A 159 -16.31 19.66 2.43
C VAL A 159 -17.21 20.57 1.60
N ARG A 160 -18.33 20.07 1.05
CA ARG A 160 -19.29 20.89 0.29
C ARG A 160 -20.18 21.81 1.12
N ARG A 161 -20.39 21.51 2.41
CA ARG A 161 -21.20 22.33 3.33
C ARG A 161 -20.44 23.51 3.96
N SER A 162 -19.13 23.61 3.69
CA SER A 162 -18.25 24.62 4.28
C SER A 162 -18.01 25.83 3.37
N VAL A 163 -18.92 26.12 2.43
CA VAL A 163 -18.86 27.26 1.50
C VAL A 163 -20.05 28.17 1.73
#